data_AF-A0A380BYY7-F1
#
_entry.id   AF-A0A380BYY7-F1
#
_cell.length_a   1.000
_cell.length_b   1.000
_cell.length_c   1.000
_cell.angle_alpha   90.00
_cell.angle_beta   90.00
_cell.angle_gamma   90.00
#
_symmetry.space_group_name_H-M   'P 1'
#
loop_
_entity.id
_entity.type
_entity.pdbx_description
1 polymer ?
#
loop_
_entity_poly.entity_id
_entity_poly.type
_entity_poly.pdbx_seq_one_letter_code
_entity_poly.pdbx_strand_id
1 'polypeptide(L)'
;MTNQWLPISFLPLSRLRLKWQAHLLHFMAARIGDLNGLINALWVNHPKGFYAHPGNGKKVPTKHYRGLLKYLTKYLASPPIGVSRITRVTDGCVSYYYQSHRSKQREYECVEAEVFIGRMVQHILPKGFQRIRYYGLQATASFKKWYEVIAKAAGDLVEGMISYVNRLKYSDFFREVAGRNPLVCAFCGDDMELVRLYHPDRGVFYDIFAP
;
A
#
# COMPACT_ATOMS: atom_id res chain seq x y z
N MET A 1 -12.29 -28.46 23.01
CA MET A 1 -12.85 -27.55 21.98
C MET A 1 -13.51 -28.41 20.94
N THR A 2 -14.80 -28.20 20.67
CA THR A 2 -15.56 -28.95 19.66
C THR A 2 -15.10 -28.53 18.26
N ASN A 3 -14.73 -29.50 17.41
CA ASN A 3 -14.33 -29.29 16.00
C ASN A 3 -15.52 -28.91 15.08
N GLN A 4 -16.53 -28.23 15.62
CA GLN A 4 -17.69 -27.80 14.85
C GLN A 4 -17.46 -26.39 14.29
N TRP A 5 -17.62 -26.26 12.98
CA TRP A 5 -17.67 -24.97 12.31
C TRP A 5 -18.95 -24.25 12.72
N LEU A 6 -18.79 -23.15 13.47
CA LEU A 6 -19.89 -22.27 13.83
C LEU A 6 -19.98 -21.11 12.84
N PRO A 7 -21.12 -20.93 12.14
CA PRO A 7 -21.30 -19.80 11.25
C PRO A 7 -21.49 -18.52 12.09
N ILE A 8 -20.51 -17.61 12.04
CA ILE A 8 -20.58 -16.31 12.68
C ILE A 8 -21.01 -15.28 11.63
N SER A 9 -22.26 -14.82 11.70
CA SER A 9 -22.80 -13.80 10.78
C SER A 9 -22.41 -12.37 11.17
N PHE A 10 -22.04 -12.15 12.43
CA PHE A 10 -21.74 -10.82 12.97
C PHE A 10 -20.69 -10.88 14.07
N LEU A 11 -19.66 -10.06 13.96
CA LEU A 11 -18.63 -9.89 14.98
C LEU A 11 -18.92 -8.63 15.81
N PRO A 12 -19.24 -8.74 17.12
CA PRO A 12 -19.54 -7.57 17.95
C PRO A 12 -18.28 -6.74 18.20
N LEU A 13 -18.11 -5.68 17.40
CA LEU A 13 -16.91 -4.84 17.42
C LEU A 13 -16.68 -4.16 18.77
N SER A 14 -17.72 -3.78 19.49
CA SER A 14 -17.60 -3.22 20.85
C SER A 14 -16.88 -4.18 21.80
N ARG A 15 -17.24 -5.46 21.77
CA ARG A 15 -16.59 -6.51 22.57
C ARG A 15 -15.18 -6.80 22.06
N LEU A 16 -14.98 -6.80 20.74
CA LEU A 16 -13.65 -7.00 20.15
C LEU A 16 -12.67 -5.91 20.59
N ARG A 17 -13.11 -4.65 20.61
CA ARG A 17 -12.28 -3.50 21.02
C ARG A 17 -11.82 -3.59 22.47
N LEU A 18 -12.71 -4.02 23.36
CA LEU A 18 -12.39 -4.21 24.78
C LEU A 18 -11.48 -5.41 25.00
N LYS A 19 -11.76 -6.54 24.34
CA LYS A 19 -10.88 -7.72 24.39
C LYS A 19 -9.50 -7.42 23.82
N TRP A 20 -9.44 -6.69 22.71
CA TRP A 20 -8.19 -6.26 22.10
C TRP A 20 -7.37 -5.37 23.04
N GLN A 21 -8.01 -4.36 23.66
CA GLN A 21 -7.37 -3.51 24.66
C GLN A 21 -6.81 -4.35 25.82
N ALA A 22 -7.61 -5.26 26.38
CA ALA A 22 -7.20 -6.12 27.48
C ALA A 22 -6.00 -7.00 27.12
N HIS A 23 -6.08 -7.73 25.99
CA HIS A 23 -4.99 -8.60 25.55
C HIS A 23 -3.73 -7.82 25.22
N LEU A 24 -3.84 -6.70 24.49
CA LEU A 24 -2.68 -5.89 24.12
C LEU A 24 -1.98 -5.34 25.35
N LEU A 25 -2.71 -4.73 26.28
CA LEU A 25 -2.13 -4.15 27.50
C LEU A 25 -1.52 -5.23 28.41
N HIS A 26 -2.16 -6.38 28.52
CA HIS A 26 -1.60 -7.53 29.22
C HIS A 26 -0.28 -8.01 28.59
N PHE A 27 -0.23 -8.13 27.26
CA PHE A 27 0.99 -8.52 26.55
C PHE A 27 2.10 -7.46 26.69
N MET A 28 1.75 -6.17 26.65
CA MET A 28 2.71 -5.08 26.84
C MET A 28 3.33 -5.14 28.25
N ALA A 29 2.51 -5.31 29.29
CA ALA A 29 2.99 -5.45 30.67
C ALA A 29 3.94 -6.65 30.81
N ALA A 30 3.58 -7.79 30.21
CA ALA A 30 4.37 -9.01 30.31
C ALA A 30 5.71 -8.98 29.56
N ARG A 31 5.86 -8.09 28.55
CA ARG A 31 6.98 -8.14 27.61
C ARG A 31 7.92 -6.94 27.64
N ILE A 32 7.45 -5.79 28.12
CA ILE A 32 8.17 -4.51 28.05
C ILE A 32 8.62 -4.03 29.45
N GLY A 33 8.09 -4.62 30.53
CA GLY A 33 8.46 -4.27 31.91
C GLY A 33 7.43 -3.35 32.59
N ASP A 34 7.86 -2.53 33.56
CA ASP A 34 6.95 -1.66 34.32
C ASP A 34 6.39 -0.52 33.46
N LEU A 35 5.16 -0.73 32.99
CA LEU A 35 4.35 0.24 32.25
C LEU A 35 3.08 0.59 33.02
N ASN A 36 3.00 0.35 34.32
CA ASN A 36 1.75 0.43 35.08
C ASN A 36 1.07 1.81 34.98
N GLY A 37 1.85 2.90 35.01
CA GLY A 37 1.34 4.26 34.83
C GLY A 37 0.73 4.48 33.44
N LEU A 38 1.40 4.02 32.38
CA LEU A 38 0.92 4.13 31.00
C LEU A 38 -0.31 3.24 30.77
N ILE A 39 -0.30 2.01 31.27
CA ILE A 39 -1.42 1.07 31.16
C ILE A 39 -2.66 1.64 31.84
N ASN A 40 -2.52 2.20 33.05
CA ASN A 40 -3.62 2.85 33.76
C ASN A 40 -4.15 4.05 32.98
N ALA A 41 -3.26 4.92 32.48
CA ALA A 41 -3.66 6.05 31.64
C ALA A 41 -4.41 5.58 30.38
N LEU A 42 -3.98 4.49 29.74
CA LEU A 42 -4.63 3.94 28.55
C LEU A 42 -6.00 3.32 28.86
N TRP A 43 -6.20 2.73 30.04
CA TRP A 43 -7.52 2.28 30.48
C TRP A 43 -8.48 3.45 30.72
N VAL A 44 -8.01 4.49 31.42
CA VAL A 44 -8.81 5.69 31.74
C VAL A 44 -9.17 6.47 30.48
N ASN A 45 -8.21 6.68 29.57
CA ASN A 45 -8.40 7.49 28.37
C ASN A 45 -9.17 6.76 27.26
N HIS A 46 -9.27 5.43 27.32
CA HIS A 46 -9.96 4.62 26.31
C HIS A 46 -11.03 3.69 26.91
N PRO A 47 -12.09 4.21 27.55
CA PRO A 47 -13.10 3.41 28.24
C PRO A 47 -13.95 2.53 27.29
N LYS A 48 -13.93 2.83 25.99
CA LYS A 48 -14.68 2.09 24.95
C LYS A 48 -13.81 1.08 24.19
N GLY A 49 -12.64 0.71 24.70
CA GLY A 49 -11.72 -0.15 23.97
C GLY A 49 -10.87 0.60 22.95
N PHE A 50 -9.73 0.02 22.63
CA PHE A 50 -8.88 0.49 21.54
C PHE A 50 -9.61 0.43 20.19
N TYR A 51 -9.15 1.21 19.23
CA TYR A 51 -9.78 1.26 17.91
C TYR A 51 -9.57 -0.08 17.19
N ALA A 52 -10.64 -0.86 17.07
CA ALA A 52 -10.73 -2.03 16.20
C ALA A 52 -11.95 -1.82 15.31
N HIS A 53 -11.72 -1.17 14.17
CA HIS A 53 -12.74 -0.98 13.16
C HIS A 53 -12.33 -1.76 11.92
N PRO A 54 -12.74 -3.04 11.78
CA PRO A 54 -12.50 -3.83 10.57
C PRO A 54 -13.26 -3.29 9.33
N GLY A 55 -13.68 -2.04 9.35
CA GLY A 55 -14.62 -1.45 8.40
C GLY A 55 -16.04 -1.91 8.69
N ASN A 56 -17.00 -1.00 8.53
CA ASN A 56 -18.37 -1.42 8.25
C ASN A 56 -18.27 -2.20 6.93
N GLY A 57 -18.81 -3.42 6.83
CA GLY A 57 -18.73 -4.27 5.61
C GLY A 57 -19.20 -3.61 4.30
N LYS A 58 -19.68 -2.36 4.35
CA LYS A 58 -19.93 -1.43 3.24
C LYS A 58 -18.65 -0.86 2.59
N LYS A 59 -17.52 -0.73 3.30
CA LYS A 59 -16.28 -0.10 2.78
C LYS A 59 -15.36 -1.07 2.04
N VAL A 60 -15.43 -2.36 2.37
CA VAL A 60 -14.77 -3.41 1.61
C VAL A 60 -15.76 -3.84 0.53
N PRO A 61 -15.44 -3.71 -0.77
CA PRO A 61 -16.35 -4.13 -1.82
C PRO A 61 -16.52 -5.65 -1.75
N THR A 62 -17.57 -6.14 -1.10
CA THR A 62 -17.81 -7.57 -0.88
C THR A 62 -18.71 -8.18 -1.95
N LYS A 63 -19.51 -7.35 -2.64
CA LYS A 63 -20.48 -7.79 -3.66
C LYS A 63 -19.88 -8.01 -5.05
N HIS A 64 -18.73 -7.40 -5.36
CA HIS A 64 -18.13 -7.47 -6.70
C HIS A 64 -16.64 -7.78 -6.61
N TYR A 65 -16.25 -8.91 -7.19
CA TYR A 65 -14.87 -9.40 -7.24
C TYR A 65 -13.87 -8.35 -7.75
N ARG A 66 -14.22 -7.63 -8.83
CA ARG A 66 -13.40 -6.53 -9.38
C ARG A 66 -13.19 -5.37 -8.41
N GLY A 67 -14.22 -5.03 -7.62
CA GLY A 67 -14.13 -3.99 -6.59
C GLY A 67 -13.21 -4.41 -5.45
N LEU A 68 -13.30 -5.67 -5.02
CA LEU A 68 -12.44 -6.25 -3.99
C LEU A 68 -10.98 -6.27 -4.44
N LEU A 69 -10.73 -6.74 -5.66
CA LEU A 69 -9.41 -6.71 -6.31
C LEU A 69 -8.85 -5.29 -6.31
N LYS A 70 -9.58 -4.31 -6.84
CA LYS A 70 -9.12 -2.91 -6.89
C LYS A 70 -8.82 -2.36 -5.49
N TYR A 71 -9.66 -2.70 -4.50
CA TYR A 71 -9.45 -2.32 -3.11
C TYR A 71 -8.17 -2.94 -2.54
N LEU A 72 -7.99 -4.25 -2.66
CA LEU A 72 -6.82 -4.98 -2.16
C LEU A 72 -5.53 -4.55 -2.86
N THR A 73 -5.55 -4.43 -4.18
CA THR A 73 -4.38 -3.99 -4.97
C THR A 73 -3.87 -2.63 -4.50
N LYS A 74 -4.76 -1.73 -4.06
CA LYS A 74 -4.36 -0.44 -3.49
C LYS A 74 -3.51 -0.59 -2.22
N TYR A 75 -3.83 -1.53 -1.34
CA TYR A 75 -3.02 -1.78 -0.13
C TYR A 75 -1.73 -2.56 -0.42
N LEU A 76 -1.72 -3.35 -1.48
CA LEU A 76 -0.58 -4.22 -1.81
C LEU A 76 0.49 -3.53 -2.67
N ALA A 77 0.06 -2.64 -3.57
CA ALA A 77 0.92 -2.10 -4.62
C ALA A 77 1.03 -0.57 -4.60
N SER A 78 0.09 0.15 -3.98
CA SER A 78 0.17 1.61 -3.99
C SER A 78 1.22 2.12 -3.00
N PRO A 79 2.04 3.12 -3.39
CA PRO A 79 2.89 3.83 -2.45
C PRO A 79 2.04 4.55 -1.39
N PRO A 80 2.63 4.90 -0.23
CA PRO A 80 1.93 5.56 0.87
C PRO A 80 1.21 6.84 0.45
N ILE A 81 1.78 7.54 -0.52
CA ILE A 81 1.20 8.69 -1.19
C ILE A 81 1.30 8.49 -2.71
N GLY A 82 0.23 8.80 -3.43
CA GLY A 82 0.27 8.82 -4.90
C GLY A 82 1.07 10.03 -5.39
N VAL A 83 1.87 9.85 -6.44
CA VAL A 83 2.71 10.92 -7.02
C VAL A 83 1.88 12.13 -7.44
N SER A 84 0.66 11.90 -7.96
CA SER A 84 -0.30 12.96 -8.34
C SER A 84 -0.79 13.82 -7.18
N ARG A 85 -0.47 13.47 -5.93
CA ARG A 85 -0.77 14.28 -4.75
C ARG A 85 0.34 15.24 -4.38
N ILE A 86 1.56 15.01 -4.88
CA ILE A 86 2.69 15.91 -4.68
C ILE A 86 2.53 17.05 -5.68
N THR A 87 2.32 18.26 -5.19
CA THR A 87 2.03 19.42 -6.02
C THR A 87 3.28 20.20 -6.36
N ARG A 88 4.26 20.25 -5.45
CA ARG A 88 5.50 20.98 -5.65
C ARG A 88 6.62 20.37 -4.81
N VAL A 89 7.83 20.36 -5.38
CA VAL A 89 9.07 20.09 -4.67
C VAL A 89 9.99 21.27 -4.93
N THR A 90 10.51 21.88 -3.87
CA THR A 90 11.51 22.96 -3.91
C THR A 90 12.73 22.53 -3.12
N ASP A 91 13.78 23.34 -3.13
CA ASP A 91 14.95 23.12 -2.28
C ASP A 91 14.51 23.12 -0.81
N GLY A 92 14.61 21.96 -0.17
CA GLY A 92 14.25 21.74 1.24
C GLY A 92 12.78 21.42 1.52
N CYS A 93 11.83 21.68 0.63
CA CYS A 93 10.39 21.54 0.95
C CYS A 93 9.60 20.67 -0.04
N VAL A 94 8.60 19.96 0.48
CA VAL A 94 7.64 19.16 -0.29
C VAL A 94 6.22 19.61 0.03
N SER A 95 5.49 20.02 -0.99
CA SER A 95 4.06 20.35 -0.91
C SER A 95 3.20 19.22 -1.50
N TYR A 96 2.17 18.81 -0.78
CA TYR A 96 1.23 17.79 -1.24
C TYR A 96 -0.16 17.98 -0.65
N TYR A 97 -1.16 17.25 -1.17
CA TYR A 97 -2.51 17.22 -0.59
C TYR A 97 -2.95 15.84 -0.15
N TYR A 98 -3.88 15.79 0.80
CA TYR A 98 -4.52 14.55 1.25
C TYR A 98 -6.01 14.77 1.55
N GLN A 99 -6.77 13.68 1.58
CA GLN A 99 -8.15 13.72 2.06
C GLN A 99 -8.15 13.53 3.57
N SER A 100 -8.50 14.57 4.31
CA SER A 100 -8.53 14.53 5.76
C SER A 100 -9.68 13.67 6.26
N HIS A 101 -9.36 12.69 7.11
CA HIS A 101 -10.39 11.87 7.74
C HIS A 101 -11.22 12.64 8.77
N ARG A 102 -10.66 13.73 9.34
CA ARG A 102 -11.30 14.59 10.35
C ARG A 102 -12.26 15.58 9.71
N SER A 103 -11.76 16.43 8.82
CA SER A 103 -12.57 17.48 8.17
C SER A 103 -13.39 16.97 7.00
N LYS A 104 -13.09 15.76 6.48
CA LYS A 104 -13.64 15.22 5.22
C LYS A 104 -13.31 16.04 3.99
N GLN A 105 -12.39 17.00 4.07
CA GLN A 105 -11.99 17.86 2.96
C GLN A 105 -10.60 17.50 2.44
N ARG A 106 -10.29 18.04 1.25
CA ARG A 106 -8.94 18.04 0.71
C ARG A 106 -8.13 19.12 1.45
N GLU A 107 -7.05 18.70 2.09
CA GLU A 107 -6.12 19.59 2.80
C GLU A 107 -4.76 19.57 2.10
N TYR A 108 -4.07 20.71 2.11
CA TYR A 108 -2.73 20.87 1.56
C TYR A 108 -1.74 21.09 2.70
N GLU A 109 -0.55 20.53 2.56
CA GLU A 109 0.52 20.64 3.54
C GLU A 109 1.84 20.87 2.80
N CYS A 110 2.68 21.75 3.36
CA CYS A 110 4.07 21.92 2.93
C CYS A 110 4.96 21.62 4.13
N VAL A 111 5.91 20.70 3.95
CA VAL A 111 6.81 20.25 5.01
C VAL A 111 8.23 20.19 4.50
N GLU A 112 9.19 20.27 5.41
CA GLU A 112 10.59 19.99 5.13
C GLU A 112 10.77 18.59 4.52
N ALA A 113 11.76 18.46 3.64
CA ALA A 113 12.04 17.23 2.91
C ALA A 113 12.34 16.07 3.86
N GLU A 114 13.07 16.30 4.97
CA GLU A 114 13.35 15.26 5.95
C GLU A 114 12.08 14.78 6.65
N VAL A 115 11.13 15.69 6.93
CA VAL A 115 9.84 15.34 7.54
C VAL A 115 9.03 14.49 6.56
N PHE A 116 8.99 14.88 5.28
CA PHE A 116 8.32 14.09 4.25
C PHE A 116 8.93 12.68 4.13
N ILE A 117 10.26 12.59 4.06
CA ILE A 117 10.99 11.31 3.99
C ILE A 117 10.70 10.48 5.24
N GLY A 118 10.76 11.07 6.43
CA GLY A 118 10.46 10.39 7.70
C GLY A 118 9.03 9.83 7.75
N ARG A 119 8.06 10.51 7.14
CA ARG A 119 6.69 9.98 6.95
C ARG A 119 6.67 8.79 5.99
N MET A 120 7.47 8.80 4.92
CA MET A 120 7.54 7.69 3.97
C MET A 120 8.24 6.45 4.53
N VAL A 121 9.32 6.64 5.30
CA VAL A 121 10.14 5.56 5.86
C VAL A 121 9.32 4.65 6.80
N GLN A 122 8.33 5.20 7.50
CA GLN A 122 7.41 4.42 8.35
C GLN A 122 6.64 3.33 7.59
N HIS A 123 6.56 3.41 6.26
CA HIS A 123 5.91 2.42 5.42
C HIS A 123 6.86 1.39 4.81
N ILE A 124 8.16 1.49 5.08
CA ILE A 124 9.15 0.49 4.69
C ILE A 124 9.02 -0.69 5.66
N LEU A 125 8.71 -1.87 5.12
CA LEU A 125 8.59 -3.08 5.91
C LEU A 125 9.96 -3.48 6.48
N PRO A 126 10.02 -4.04 7.71
CA PRO A 126 11.26 -4.58 8.27
C PRO A 126 11.89 -5.63 7.35
N LYS A 127 13.21 -5.81 7.47
CA LYS A 127 13.93 -6.83 6.70
C LYS A 127 13.29 -8.20 6.91
N GLY A 128 12.98 -8.89 5.80
CA GLY A 128 12.27 -10.18 5.80
C GLY A 128 10.75 -10.09 5.67
N PHE A 129 10.15 -8.92 5.89
CA PHE A 129 8.74 -8.68 5.62
C PHE A 129 8.57 -8.15 4.19
N GLN A 130 7.91 -8.95 3.34
CA GLN A 130 7.72 -8.63 1.94
C GLN A 130 6.25 -8.31 1.65
N ARG A 131 6.00 -7.33 0.78
CA ARG A 131 4.66 -7.10 0.21
C ARG A 131 4.27 -8.32 -0.63
N ILE A 132 2.98 -8.64 -0.73
CA ILE A 132 2.44 -9.85 -1.42
C ILE A 132 3.05 -10.09 -2.81
N ARG A 133 3.45 -9.05 -3.54
CA ARG A 133 4.09 -9.18 -4.86
C ARG A 133 5.41 -9.97 -4.85
N TYR A 134 6.03 -10.12 -3.69
CA TYR A 134 7.31 -10.80 -3.54
C TYR A 134 7.20 -12.08 -2.68
N TYR A 135 6.02 -12.37 -2.11
CA TYR A 135 5.81 -13.55 -1.26
C TYR A 135 4.56 -14.36 -1.65
N GLY A 136 4.59 -15.68 -1.41
CA GLY A 136 3.46 -16.57 -1.70
C GLY A 136 3.31 -16.92 -3.19
N LEU A 137 2.08 -17.25 -3.60
CA LEU A 137 1.77 -17.74 -4.95
C LEU A 137 1.99 -16.71 -6.06
N GLN A 138 2.04 -15.41 -5.71
CA GLN A 138 2.24 -14.31 -6.66
C GLN A 138 3.67 -13.74 -6.68
N ALA A 139 4.61 -14.34 -5.94
CA ALA A 139 6.00 -13.91 -6.00
C ALA A 139 6.60 -14.21 -7.38
N THR A 140 7.40 -13.30 -7.95
CA THR A 140 7.98 -13.48 -9.30
C THR A 140 8.72 -14.81 -9.47
N ALA A 141 9.42 -15.27 -8.43
CA ALA A 141 10.19 -16.52 -8.45
C ALA A 141 9.31 -17.79 -8.39
N SER A 142 8.12 -17.72 -7.79
CA SER A 142 7.25 -18.88 -7.56
C SER A 142 6.00 -18.87 -8.44
N PHE A 143 5.67 -17.72 -9.05
CA PHE A 143 4.42 -17.51 -9.78
C PHE A 143 4.25 -18.52 -10.89
N LYS A 144 5.26 -18.73 -11.74
CA LYS A 144 5.17 -19.68 -12.86
C LYS A 144 4.86 -21.11 -12.39
N LYS A 145 5.47 -21.55 -11.28
CA LYS A 145 5.27 -22.89 -10.70
C LYS A 145 3.84 -23.09 -10.21
N TRP A 146 3.28 -22.08 -9.52
CA TRP A 146 1.95 -22.20 -8.92
C TRP A 146 0.83 -21.80 -9.86
N TYR A 147 1.12 -21.00 -10.87
CA TYR A 147 0.18 -20.54 -11.87
C TYR A 147 -0.52 -21.69 -12.57
N GLU A 148 0.22 -22.71 -13.02
CA GLU A 148 -0.36 -23.86 -13.72
C GLU A 148 -1.33 -24.66 -12.83
N VAL A 149 -1.00 -24.78 -11.54
CA VAL A 149 -1.85 -25.45 -10.54
C VAL A 149 -3.13 -24.64 -10.30
N ILE A 150 -3.00 -23.31 -10.18
CA ILE A 150 -4.13 -22.40 -9.99
C ILE A 150 -5.02 -22.38 -11.25
N ALA A 151 -4.43 -22.31 -12.44
CA ALA A 151 -5.14 -22.35 -13.72
C ALA A 151 -5.97 -23.63 -13.87
N LYS A 152 -5.39 -24.79 -13.54
CA LYS A 152 -6.10 -26.08 -13.55
C LYS A 152 -7.21 -26.16 -12.51
N ALA A 153 -6.99 -25.62 -11.31
CA ALA A 153 -7.95 -25.70 -10.21
C ALA A 153 -9.11 -24.69 -10.34
N ALA A 154 -8.86 -23.52 -10.91
CA ALA A 154 -9.84 -22.45 -11.03
C ALA A 154 -10.52 -22.38 -12.42
N GLY A 155 -10.05 -23.15 -13.42
CA GLY A 155 -10.69 -23.24 -14.74
C GLY A 155 -10.88 -21.87 -15.40
N ASP A 156 -12.04 -21.63 -15.99
CA ASP A 156 -12.42 -20.42 -16.73
C ASP A 156 -12.30 -19.10 -15.93
N LEU A 157 -12.27 -19.17 -14.58
CA LEU A 157 -12.06 -17.99 -13.73
C LEU A 157 -10.67 -17.36 -13.95
N VAL A 158 -9.70 -18.13 -14.43
CA VAL A 158 -8.32 -17.68 -14.67
C VAL A 158 -8.20 -16.97 -16.01
N GLU A 159 -8.88 -17.45 -17.06
CA GLU A 159 -8.97 -16.73 -18.35
C GLU A 159 -9.65 -15.36 -18.20
N GLY A 160 -10.68 -15.27 -17.37
CA GLY A 160 -11.35 -14.01 -17.03
C GLY A 160 -10.48 -13.02 -16.23
N MET A 161 -9.46 -13.49 -15.50
CA MET A 161 -8.52 -12.63 -14.78
C MET A 161 -7.32 -12.19 -15.62
N ILE A 162 -6.84 -13.05 -16.52
CA ILE A 162 -5.58 -12.84 -17.25
C ILE A 162 -5.76 -11.96 -18.47
N SER A 163 -6.91 -12.04 -19.13
CA SER A 163 -7.28 -11.09 -20.20
C SER A 163 -7.20 -9.63 -19.75
N TYR A 164 -7.23 -9.37 -18.43
CA TYR A 164 -7.10 -8.03 -17.84
C TYR A 164 -5.67 -7.60 -17.50
N VAL A 165 -4.68 -8.49 -17.50
CA VAL A 165 -3.29 -8.11 -17.19
C VAL A 165 -2.56 -7.78 -18.50
N ASN A 166 -3.06 -6.80 -19.22
CA ASN A 166 -2.26 -6.16 -20.26
C ASN A 166 -1.04 -5.54 -19.59
N ARG A 167 0.15 -5.89 -20.09
CA ARG A 167 1.40 -5.30 -19.62
C ARG A 167 1.40 -3.83 -20.04
N LEU A 168 1.02 -2.95 -19.11
CA LEU A 168 1.04 -1.50 -19.33
C LEU A 168 2.46 -1.09 -19.71
N LYS A 169 2.60 -0.37 -20.83
CA LYS A 169 3.87 0.27 -21.18
C LYS A 169 4.16 1.38 -20.17
N TYR A 170 5.44 1.69 -19.98
CA TYR A 170 5.88 2.71 -19.03
C TYR A 170 5.20 4.08 -19.28
N SER A 171 5.08 4.47 -20.55
CA SER A 171 4.41 5.71 -20.97
C SER A 171 2.92 5.72 -20.65
N ASP A 172 2.21 4.62 -20.93
CA ASP A 172 0.77 4.48 -20.65
C ASP A 172 0.51 4.53 -19.13
N PHE A 173 1.34 3.83 -18.35
CA PHE A 173 1.26 3.85 -16.89
C PHE A 173 1.45 5.27 -16.32
N PHE A 174 2.47 6.00 -16.78
CA PHE A 174 2.69 7.37 -16.31
C PHE A 174 1.59 8.33 -16.76
N ARG A 175 1.01 8.12 -17.94
CA ARG A 175 -0.13 8.91 -18.41
C ARG A 175 -1.33 8.73 -17.48
N GLU A 176 -1.61 7.51 -17.06
CA GLU A 176 -2.70 7.21 -16.10
C GLU A 176 -2.40 7.77 -14.69
N VAL A 177 -1.18 7.59 -14.19
CA VAL A 177 -0.84 7.90 -12.79
C VAL A 177 -0.49 9.37 -12.57
N ALA A 178 0.22 9.99 -13.51
CA ALA A 178 0.77 11.32 -13.40
C ALA A 178 0.15 12.32 -14.39
N GLY A 179 -0.79 11.89 -15.25
CA GLY A 179 -1.46 12.75 -16.22
C GLY A 179 -0.54 13.22 -17.35
N ARG A 180 0.67 12.66 -17.49
CA ARG A 180 1.66 13.07 -18.50
C ARG A 180 2.36 11.88 -19.12
N ASN A 181 2.72 11.99 -20.40
CA ASN A 181 3.59 11.02 -21.06
C ASN A 181 5.05 11.38 -20.69
N PRO A 182 5.80 10.51 -20.01
CA PRO A 182 7.17 10.79 -19.59
C PRO A 182 8.16 10.72 -20.75
N LEU A 183 7.70 10.31 -21.94
CA LEU A 183 8.48 10.30 -23.19
C LEU A 183 8.17 11.51 -24.06
N VAL A 184 7.36 12.47 -23.59
CA VAL A 184 7.06 13.71 -24.32
C VAL A 184 7.59 14.90 -23.50
N CYS A 185 8.23 15.85 -24.18
CA CYS A 185 8.79 17.04 -23.56
C CYS A 185 7.68 17.92 -22.99
N ALA A 186 7.78 18.30 -21.72
CA ALA A 186 6.79 19.15 -21.05
C ALA A 186 6.78 20.60 -21.55
N PHE A 187 7.81 21.03 -22.28
CA PHE A 187 7.96 22.40 -22.78
C PHE A 187 7.51 22.54 -24.24
N CYS A 188 8.02 21.70 -25.14
CA CYS A 188 7.72 21.79 -26.58
C CYS A 188 6.66 20.79 -27.08
N GLY A 189 6.41 19.70 -26.35
CA GLY A 189 5.45 18.67 -26.75
C GLY A 189 5.97 17.61 -27.72
N ASP A 190 7.26 17.65 -28.09
CA ASP A 190 7.89 16.65 -28.95
C ASP A 190 8.28 15.37 -28.18
N ASP A 191 8.43 14.26 -28.91
CA ASP A 191 8.91 13.00 -28.35
C ASP A 191 10.39 13.10 -27.93
N MET A 192 10.72 12.51 -26.79
CA MET A 192 12.07 12.48 -26.23
C MET A 192 12.77 11.16 -26.54
N GLU A 193 14.04 11.26 -26.96
CA GLU A 193 14.91 10.11 -27.16
C GLU A 193 15.87 9.91 -25.97
N LEU A 194 16.16 8.64 -25.67
CA LEU A 194 17.15 8.30 -24.66
C LEU A 194 18.55 8.57 -25.22
N VAL A 195 19.24 9.55 -24.67
CA VAL A 195 20.60 9.90 -25.12
C VAL A 195 21.66 9.08 -24.39
N ARG A 196 21.58 8.96 -23.06
CA ARG A 196 22.67 8.39 -22.25
C ARG A 196 22.16 7.74 -20.97
N LEU A 197 22.75 6.61 -20.58
CA LEU A 197 22.59 5.99 -19.26
C LEU A 197 23.93 5.91 -18.53
N TYR A 198 23.93 6.33 -17.26
CA TYR A 198 25.11 6.36 -16.39
C TYR A 198 24.82 5.60 -15.09
N HIS A 199 25.82 4.87 -14.61
CA HIS A 199 25.82 4.23 -13.30
C HIS A 199 27.05 4.70 -12.51
N PRO A 200 26.94 5.09 -11.22
CA PRO A 200 28.06 5.59 -10.43
C PRO A 200 29.31 4.70 -10.48
N ASP A 201 29.11 3.38 -10.34
CA ASP A 201 30.23 2.42 -10.35
C ASP A 201 30.67 1.95 -11.74
N ARG A 202 29.83 2.10 -12.79
CA ARG A 202 30.10 1.54 -14.13
C ARG A 202 30.33 2.60 -15.20
N GLY A 203 30.25 3.88 -14.84
CA GLY A 203 30.28 4.97 -15.80
C GLY A 203 29.09 4.96 -16.74
N VAL A 204 29.28 5.52 -17.93
CA VAL A 204 28.29 5.52 -19.01
C VAL A 204 28.27 4.13 -19.66
N PHE A 205 27.11 3.48 -19.68
CA PHE A 205 26.96 2.14 -20.27
C PHE A 205 25.96 2.10 -21.43
N TYR A 206 25.34 3.24 -21.73
CA TYR A 206 24.58 3.47 -22.95
C TYR A 206 24.80 4.92 -23.35
N ASP A 207 25.14 5.15 -24.61
CA ASP A 207 25.21 6.48 -25.21
C ASP A 207 24.79 6.32 -26.68
N ILE A 208 23.79 7.07 -27.12
CA ILE A 208 23.31 7.02 -28.50
C ILE A 208 24.36 7.54 -29.50
N PHE A 209 25.35 8.31 -29.01
CA PHE A 209 26.47 8.82 -29.78
C PHE A 209 27.76 8.01 -29.57
N ALA A 210 27.71 6.88 -28.86
CA ALA A 210 28.85 5.97 -28.82
C ALA A 210 29.08 5.38 -30.23
N PRO A 211 30.34 5.32 -30.70
CA PRO A 211 30.70 4.74 -31.99
C PRO A 211 30.48 3.22 -32.06
#